data_AF-A0A940UVG1-F1
#
_entry.id   AF-A0A940UVG1-F1
#
_cell.length_a   1.000
_cell.length_b   1.000
_cell.length_c   1.000
_cell.angle_alpha   90.00
_cell.angle_beta   90.00
_cell.angle_gamma   90.00
#
_symmetry.space_group_name_H-M   'P 1'
#
loop_
_entity.id
_entity.type
_entity.pdbx_description
1 polymer ?
#
loop_
_entity_poly.entity_id
_entity_poly.type
_entity_poly.pdbx_seq_one_letter_code
_entity_poly.pdbx_strand_id
1 'polypeptide(L)'
;MQKSIIAILLALIPTVVFGAAAQCPRYSVTMEGATGNMGVSYRERLEAYKVGGGPGYNGKWKVDRFEQIITYPWALNFPIATNDVHDLGNGVKMQSTCAISGNTVTCVSITDMMFLEVVNNRVRMEHTSPWHGSIAGNTMTWKFHLESPTEPVLTGIIAEAPKENIELAIIEPKDEARYVYGILDPTLKIKLEAKTKPDHYADSVQWTIPEMNGVTRTILQGGLTGRTLDVIYKNLPKDNDQFGRKKITATLKVGSCTAREAREIRFFYPRDAKNNPGGEYYNWFYYWKQTPAAKPFGQTINIEFGGTQFDACRDFHVPALFKPAYMYKTIHICDLTQKLGNTFETTFPSVQRSVPKTVTVKNLRSTRHIDTFAVIVRHEYIHYNAYHTWREGKTQAQWEAQDADLDGIPDSLEPGMEFEANKFQTYWGYDPEWKKIGGDEEFLAYEAMYDYKDGTYDEYDWGKPGKNWP
;
A
#
# COMPACT_ATOMS: atom_id res chain seq x y z
N MET A 1 -56.20 0.60 -44.37
CA MET A 1 -54.91 1.19 -43.93
C MET A 1 -54.52 0.51 -42.63
N GLN A 2 -53.79 -0.60 -42.71
CA GLN A 2 -53.41 -1.42 -41.57
C GLN A 2 -51.88 -1.39 -41.54
N LYS A 3 -51.31 -0.57 -40.64
CA LYS A 3 -49.86 -0.39 -40.53
C LYS A 3 -49.31 -1.46 -39.59
N SER A 4 -48.61 -2.44 -40.15
CA SER A 4 -47.78 -3.39 -39.42
C SER A 4 -46.59 -2.65 -38.82
N ILE A 5 -46.45 -2.70 -37.49
CA ILE A 5 -45.25 -2.28 -36.77
C ILE A 5 -44.33 -3.49 -36.72
N ILE A 6 -43.20 -3.42 -37.43
CA ILE A 6 -42.09 -4.37 -37.30
C ILE A 6 -41.23 -3.90 -36.12
N ALA A 7 -41.31 -4.63 -35.01
CA ALA A 7 -40.40 -4.47 -33.88
C ALA A 7 -39.07 -5.17 -34.22
N ILE A 8 -38.01 -4.40 -34.46
CA ILE A 8 -36.64 -4.91 -34.59
C ILE A 8 -36.10 -5.12 -33.17
N LEU A 9 -36.08 -6.38 -32.73
CA LEU A 9 -35.37 -6.82 -31.53
C LEU A 9 -33.86 -6.80 -31.84
N LEU A 10 -33.18 -5.71 -31.51
CA LEU A 10 -31.71 -5.69 -31.48
C LEU A 10 -31.25 -6.52 -30.27
N ALA A 11 -30.81 -7.75 -30.54
CA ALA A 11 -30.08 -8.56 -29.58
C ALA A 11 -28.76 -7.84 -29.25
N LEU A 12 -28.74 -7.10 -28.14
CA LEU A 12 -27.52 -6.63 -27.48
C LEU A 12 -26.78 -7.86 -26.95
N ILE A 13 -25.99 -8.51 -27.83
CA ILE A 13 -24.96 -9.43 -27.38
C ILE A 13 -23.93 -8.56 -26.64
N PRO A 14 -23.66 -8.78 -25.35
CA PRO A 14 -22.61 -8.05 -24.65
C PRO A 14 -21.28 -8.38 -25.33
N THR A 15 -20.79 -7.47 -26.16
CA THR A 15 -19.42 -7.51 -26.65
C THR A 15 -18.52 -7.25 -25.45
N VAL A 16 -17.99 -8.33 -24.88
CA VAL A 16 -16.94 -8.24 -23.88
C VAL A 16 -15.72 -7.63 -24.57
N VAL A 17 -15.34 -6.44 -24.13
CA VAL A 17 -14.11 -5.78 -24.60
C VAL A 17 -12.94 -6.50 -23.92
N PHE A 18 -12.09 -7.16 -24.71
CA PHE A 18 -10.85 -7.75 -24.18
C PHE A 18 -9.87 -6.65 -23.79
N GLY A 19 -9.27 -6.76 -22.60
CA GLY A 19 -8.48 -5.71 -21.99
C GLY A 19 -7.01 -5.68 -22.43
N ALA A 20 -6.44 -6.84 -22.78
CA ALA A 20 -5.06 -6.93 -23.26
C ALA A 20 -4.93 -7.98 -24.40
N ALA A 21 -4.41 -7.53 -25.54
CA ALA A 21 -3.91 -8.44 -26.58
C ALA A 21 -2.52 -8.94 -26.20
N ALA A 22 -2.25 -10.23 -26.40
CA ALA A 22 -0.95 -10.80 -26.12
C ALA A 22 0.13 -10.18 -27.01
N GLN A 23 1.27 -9.87 -26.42
CA GLN A 23 2.49 -9.63 -27.18
C GLN A 23 3.06 -10.99 -27.55
N CYS A 24 3.08 -11.28 -28.85
CA CYS A 24 3.53 -12.55 -29.41
C CYS A 24 4.80 -12.34 -30.24
N PRO A 25 5.99 -12.50 -29.63
CA PRO A 25 7.22 -12.57 -30.40
C PRO A 25 7.13 -13.74 -31.35
N ARG A 26 7.40 -13.51 -32.64
CA ARG A 26 7.30 -14.54 -33.67
C ARG A 26 8.09 -15.79 -33.31
N TYR A 27 9.25 -15.64 -32.69
CA TYR A 27 10.05 -16.76 -32.21
C TYR A 27 10.45 -16.56 -30.75
N SER A 28 10.40 -17.63 -29.96
CA SER A 28 11.00 -17.69 -28.63
C SER A 28 11.73 -19.01 -28.41
N VAL A 29 12.53 -19.07 -27.35
CA VAL A 29 13.18 -20.30 -26.90
C VAL A 29 13.24 -20.31 -25.38
N THR A 30 12.96 -21.47 -24.79
CA THR A 30 13.36 -21.79 -23.42
C THR A 30 14.48 -22.80 -23.52
N MET A 31 15.68 -22.41 -23.08
CA MET A 31 16.86 -23.27 -23.08
C MET A 31 17.14 -23.72 -21.66
N GLU A 32 17.41 -25.00 -21.48
CA GLU A 32 17.78 -25.57 -20.18
C GLU A 32 19.08 -26.38 -20.33
N GLY A 33 19.87 -26.41 -19.26
CA GLY A 33 21.09 -27.18 -19.22
C GLY A 33 21.41 -27.60 -17.79
N ALA A 34 22.10 -28.73 -17.64
CA ALA A 34 22.56 -29.19 -16.34
C ALA A 34 23.96 -29.80 -16.42
N THR A 35 24.74 -29.60 -15.37
CA THR A 35 26.10 -30.10 -15.17
C THR A 35 26.28 -30.50 -13.71
N GLY A 36 27.35 -31.24 -13.42
CA GLY A 36 27.70 -31.62 -12.06
C GLY A 36 29.21 -31.59 -11.87
N ASN A 37 29.65 -31.11 -10.71
CA ASN A 37 31.05 -31.15 -10.31
C ASN A 37 31.17 -31.36 -8.79
N MET A 38 32.03 -32.30 -8.37
CA MET A 38 32.26 -32.65 -6.96
C MET A 38 30.97 -32.88 -6.14
N GLY A 39 29.95 -33.50 -6.74
CA GLY A 39 28.66 -33.77 -6.09
C GLY A 39 27.70 -32.58 -6.01
N VAL A 40 28.08 -31.40 -6.50
CA VAL A 40 27.19 -30.24 -6.67
C VAL A 40 26.57 -30.29 -8.07
N SER A 41 25.26 -30.11 -8.17
CA SER A 41 24.53 -30.02 -9.43
C SER A 41 24.23 -28.56 -9.76
N TYR A 42 24.49 -28.17 -11.00
CA TYR A 42 24.16 -26.86 -11.55
C TYR A 42 23.11 -27.06 -12.63
N ARG A 43 21.98 -26.37 -12.51
CA ARG A 43 20.93 -26.35 -13.52
C ARG A 43 20.62 -24.91 -13.86
N GLU A 44 20.55 -24.61 -15.15
CA GLU A 44 20.28 -23.27 -15.65
C GLU A 44 19.14 -23.31 -16.65
N ARG A 45 18.37 -22.23 -16.66
CA ARG A 45 17.25 -22.00 -17.57
C ARG A 45 17.30 -20.58 -18.09
N LEU A 46 17.16 -20.41 -19.41
CA LEU A 46 17.14 -19.12 -20.09
C LEU A 46 15.91 -19.03 -20.98
N GLU A 47 15.14 -17.94 -20.84
CA GLU A 47 13.99 -17.62 -21.69
C GLU A 47 14.33 -16.41 -22.55
N ALA A 48 14.23 -16.55 -23.87
CA ALA A 48 14.52 -15.47 -24.82
C ALA A 48 13.52 -15.43 -25.98
N TYR A 49 13.36 -14.24 -26.59
CA TYR A 49 12.48 -14.04 -27.73
C TYR A 49 13.03 -13.06 -28.76
N LYS A 50 12.71 -13.30 -30.04
CA LYS A 50 13.18 -12.47 -31.14
C LYS A 50 12.47 -11.11 -31.14
N VAL A 51 13.25 -10.02 -31.12
CA VAL A 51 12.74 -8.64 -31.11
C VAL A 51 12.93 -7.91 -32.44
N GLY A 52 13.79 -8.39 -33.33
CA GLY A 52 13.93 -7.79 -34.67
C GLY A 52 15.20 -8.18 -35.40
N GLY A 53 15.33 -7.69 -36.64
CA GLY A 53 16.46 -7.95 -37.52
C GLY A 53 16.39 -9.32 -38.21
N GLY A 54 16.80 -9.39 -39.48
CA GLY A 54 17.08 -10.61 -40.23
C GLY A 54 15.89 -11.55 -40.55
N PRO A 55 15.98 -12.35 -41.64
CA PRO A 55 15.03 -13.42 -41.93
C PRO A 55 15.26 -14.65 -41.05
N GLY A 56 14.22 -15.46 -40.82
CA GLY A 56 14.29 -16.68 -40.01
C GLY A 56 14.71 -16.39 -38.56
N TYR A 57 15.69 -17.14 -38.04
CA TYR A 57 16.20 -16.96 -36.68
C TYR A 57 17.28 -15.88 -36.55
N ASN A 58 17.89 -15.44 -37.66
CA ASN A 58 18.87 -14.35 -37.65
C ASN A 58 18.25 -13.08 -37.09
N GLY A 59 19.01 -12.33 -36.29
CA GLY A 59 18.55 -11.07 -35.70
C GLY A 59 18.86 -10.97 -34.20
N LYS A 60 18.20 -10.01 -33.57
CA LYS A 60 18.32 -9.68 -32.16
C LYS A 60 17.22 -10.37 -31.36
N TRP A 61 17.62 -10.97 -30.24
CA TRP A 61 16.77 -11.70 -29.31
C TRP A 61 16.94 -11.10 -27.91
N LYS A 62 15.86 -10.78 -27.23
CA LYS A 62 15.90 -10.29 -25.85
C LYS A 62 15.83 -11.48 -24.89
N VAL A 63 16.67 -11.47 -23.86
CA VAL A 63 16.59 -12.41 -22.74
C VAL A 63 15.63 -11.82 -21.71
N ASP A 64 14.56 -12.55 -21.40
CA ASP A 64 13.50 -12.09 -20.48
C ASP A 64 13.75 -12.60 -19.05
N ARG A 65 14.30 -13.81 -18.94
CA ARG A 65 14.55 -14.48 -17.67
C ARG A 65 15.75 -15.40 -17.78
N PHE A 66 16.60 -15.38 -16.76
CA PHE A 66 17.63 -16.36 -16.52
C PHE A 66 17.48 -16.90 -15.10
N GLU A 67 17.50 -18.21 -14.93
CA GLU A 67 17.37 -18.88 -13.65
C GLU A 67 18.53 -19.85 -13.47
N GLN A 68 19.21 -19.75 -12.33
CA GLN A 68 20.28 -20.64 -11.94
C GLN A 68 19.91 -21.35 -10.64
N ILE A 69 20.04 -22.66 -10.64
CA ILE A 69 19.71 -23.55 -9.53
C ILE A 69 20.95 -24.37 -9.21
N ILE A 70 21.45 -24.22 -7.99
CA ILE A 70 22.63 -24.92 -7.50
C ILE A 70 22.19 -25.82 -6.35
N THR A 71 22.37 -27.12 -6.51
CA THR A 71 22.01 -28.12 -5.50
C THR A 71 23.27 -28.73 -4.92
N TYR A 72 23.48 -28.52 -3.63
CA TYR A 72 24.61 -29.06 -2.88
C TYR A 72 24.28 -30.44 -2.31
N PRO A 73 25.28 -31.31 -2.10
CA PRO A 73 25.06 -32.61 -1.45
C PRO A 73 24.87 -32.49 0.07
N TRP A 74 25.03 -31.30 0.65
CA TRP A 74 24.80 -30.99 2.06
C TRP A 74 23.82 -29.82 2.22
N ALA A 75 23.17 -29.74 3.38
CA ALA A 75 22.27 -28.64 3.72
C ALA A 75 23.01 -27.31 3.89
N LEU A 76 22.39 -26.22 3.43
CA LEU A 76 22.92 -24.87 3.60
C LEU A 76 22.25 -24.24 4.83
N ASN A 77 23.04 -24.01 5.88
CA ASN A 77 22.54 -23.51 7.17
C ASN A 77 22.73 -22.00 7.36
N PHE A 78 22.61 -21.23 6.28
CA PHE A 78 22.66 -19.77 6.32
C PHE A 78 21.57 -19.18 5.42
N PRO A 79 20.92 -18.08 5.83
CA PRO A 79 19.92 -17.43 5.01
C PRO A 79 20.58 -16.59 3.91
N ILE A 80 20.14 -16.78 2.67
CA ILE A 80 20.32 -15.80 1.58
C ILE A 80 18.92 -15.43 1.11
N ALA A 81 18.62 -14.13 1.19
CA ALA A 81 17.53 -13.47 0.49
C ALA A 81 18.10 -12.15 -0.04
N THR A 82 18.64 -12.18 -1.25
CA THR A 82 19.25 -11.01 -1.90
C THR A 82 18.40 -10.52 -3.05
N ASN A 83 18.44 -9.22 -3.31
CA ASN A 83 17.86 -8.57 -4.47
C ASN A 83 18.88 -7.54 -4.97
N ASP A 84 19.80 -8.01 -5.81
CA ASP A 84 20.99 -7.27 -6.20
C ASP A 84 21.03 -7.05 -7.71
N VAL A 85 21.72 -5.99 -8.12
CA VAL A 85 21.99 -5.72 -9.54
C VAL A 85 23.40 -6.23 -9.87
N HIS A 86 23.49 -7.28 -10.67
CA HIS A 86 24.75 -7.83 -11.17
C HIS A 86 25.11 -7.20 -12.51
N ASP A 87 26.32 -6.64 -12.59
CA ASP A 87 26.92 -6.17 -13.84
C ASP A 87 27.65 -7.34 -14.51
N LEU A 88 27.23 -7.72 -15.71
CA LEU A 88 27.83 -8.79 -16.51
C LEU A 88 28.93 -8.26 -17.45
N GLY A 89 29.23 -6.95 -17.39
CA GLY A 89 30.12 -6.26 -18.31
C GLY A 89 29.43 -5.82 -19.61
N ASN A 90 30.14 -5.04 -20.42
CA ASN A 90 29.67 -4.52 -21.71
C ASN A 90 28.31 -3.77 -21.64
N GLY A 91 28.01 -3.16 -20.49
CA GLY A 91 26.76 -2.41 -20.27
C GLY A 91 25.54 -3.28 -19.93
N VAL A 92 25.70 -4.60 -19.80
CA VAL A 92 24.61 -5.52 -19.44
C VAL A 92 24.52 -5.63 -17.92
N LYS A 93 23.35 -5.30 -17.36
CA LYS A 93 23.05 -5.49 -15.94
C LYS A 93 21.80 -6.35 -15.76
N MET A 94 21.80 -7.19 -14.75
CA MET A 94 20.65 -8.03 -14.40
C MET A 94 20.25 -7.79 -12.95
N GLN A 95 18.95 -7.70 -12.70
CA GLN A 95 18.43 -7.72 -11.34
C GLN A 95 18.17 -9.17 -10.94
N SER A 96 18.88 -9.65 -9.92
CA SER A 96 18.85 -11.05 -9.49
C SER A 96 18.28 -11.15 -8.09
N THR A 97 17.32 -12.05 -7.91
CA THR A 97 16.78 -12.43 -6.60
C THR A 97 17.14 -13.87 -6.31
N CYS A 98 17.84 -14.10 -5.19
CA CYS A 98 18.27 -15.44 -4.78
C CYS A 98 17.62 -15.86 -3.47
N ALA A 99 17.25 -17.14 -3.38
CA ALA A 99 16.71 -17.77 -2.18
C ALA A 99 17.34 -19.15 -1.94
N ILE A 100 17.47 -19.53 -0.67
CA ILE A 100 17.89 -20.87 -0.26
C ILE A 100 16.69 -21.65 0.28
N SER A 101 16.57 -22.90 -0.16
CA SER A 101 15.65 -23.88 0.42
C SER A 101 16.39 -25.21 0.62
N GLY A 102 16.68 -25.54 1.89
CA GLY A 102 17.41 -26.75 2.25
C GLY A 102 18.84 -26.76 1.71
N ASN A 103 19.11 -27.62 0.74
CA ASN A 103 20.41 -27.74 0.07
C ASN A 103 20.48 -27.04 -1.30
N THR A 104 19.46 -26.26 -1.66
CA THR A 104 19.32 -25.67 -2.99
C THR A 104 19.35 -24.15 -2.92
N VAL A 105 20.19 -23.53 -3.75
CA VAL A 105 20.19 -22.10 -4.05
C VAL A 105 19.45 -21.90 -5.37
N THR A 106 18.45 -21.01 -5.41
CA THR A 106 17.76 -20.61 -6.64
C THR A 106 17.91 -19.11 -6.82
N CYS A 107 18.49 -18.70 -7.94
CA CYS A 107 18.66 -17.31 -8.33
C CYS A 107 17.88 -17.05 -9.62
N VAL A 108 16.94 -16.10 -9.59
CA VAL A 108 16.17 -15.67 -10.75
C VAL A 108 16.60 -14.25 -11.11
N SER A 109 17.05 -14.09 -12.35
CA SER A 109 17.55 -12.83 -12.89
C SER A 109 16.66 -12.36 -14.04
N ILE A 110 16.25 -11.09 -13.98
CA ILE A 110 15.46 -10.41 -15.01
C ILE A 110 16.21 -9.16 -15.49
N THR A 111 16.09 -8.85 -16.77
CA THR A 111 16.79 -7.69 -17.37
C THR A 111 16.10 -7.20 -18.63
N ASP A 112 16.09 -5.87 -18.80
CA ASP A 112 15.68 -5.25 -20.06
C ASP A 112 16.84 -5.04 -21.04
N MET A 113 18.08 -5.32 -20.63
CA MET A 113 19.30 -4.90 -21.31
C MET A 113 20.13 -6.06 -21.85
N MET A 114 19.77 -7.32 -21.59
CA MET A 114 20.48 -8.46 -22.15
C MET A 114 19.85 -8.92 -23.46
N PHE A 115 20.67 -8.94 -24.50
CA PHE A 115 20.27 -9.40 -25.83
C PHE A 115 21.25 -10.45 -26.36
N LEU A 116 20.73 -11.44 -27.06
CA LEU A 116 21.47 -12.36 -27.90
C LEU A 116 21.39 -11.88 -29.35
N GLU A 117 22.50 -11.99 -30.07
CA GLU A 117 22.60 -11.77 -31.49
C GLU A 117 22.77 -13.12 -32.20
N VAL A 118 21.96 -13.34 -33.24
CA VAL A 118 22.00 -14.53 -34.09
C VAL A 118 22.39 -14.14 -35.51
N VAL A 119 23.52 -14.66 -35.99
CA VAL A 119 23.98 -14.45 -37.37
C VAL A 119 24.55 -15.74 -37.95
N ASN A 120 23.97 -16.19 -39.07
CA ASN A 120 24.38 -17.39 -39.80
C ASN A 120 24.48 -18.61 -38.86
N ASN A 121 23.41 -18.87 -38.10
CA ASN A 121 23.29 -19.97 -37.14
C ASN A 121 24.30 -19.95 -35.98
N ARG A 122 24.95 -18.81 -35.71
CA ARG A 122 25.78 -18.62 -34.51
C ARG A 122 25.08 -17.66 -33.57
N VAL A 123 25.24 -17.88 -32.26
CA VAL A 123 24.61 -17.11 -31.18
C VAL A 123 25.69 -16.50 -30.29
N ARG A 124 25.57 -15.21 -29.96
CA ARG A 124 26.44 -14.49 -29.01
C ARG A 124 25.61 -13.53 -28.17
N MET A 125 26.13 -13.09 -27.03
CA MET A 125 25.58 -11.91 -26.37
C MET A 125 25.93 -10.69 -27.21
N GLU A 126 25.01 -9.74 -27.33
CA GLU A 126 25.21 -8.55 -28.15
C GLU A 126 26.51 -7.84 -27.74
N HIS A 127 27.28 -7.39 -28.74
CA HIS A 127 28.58 -6.74 -28.57
C HIS A 127 29.68 -7.58 -27.90
N THR A 128 29.53 -8.91 -27.80
CA THR A 128 30.61 -9.77 -27.29
C THR A 128 31.31 -10.58 -28.38
N SER A 129 32.50 -11.06 -28.04
CA SER A 129 33.26 -12.07 -28.77
C SER A 129 33.87 -12.99 -27.71
N PRO A 130 33.92 -14.31 -27.90
CA PRO A 130 33.58 -15.08 -29.10
C PRO A 130 32.07 -15.38 -29.27
N TRP A 131 31.71 -16.23 -30.25
CA TRP A 131 30.36 -16.79 -30.37
C TRP A 131 30.21 -17.94 -29.38
N HIS A 132 29.18 -17.90 -28.52
CA HIS A 132 29.04 -18.87 -27.44
C HIS A 132 27.90 -19.89 -27.64
N GLY A 133 27.25 -19.85 -28.80
CA GLY A 133 26.13 -20.72 -29.10
C GLY A 133 25.91 -20.91 -30.60
N SER A 134 24.96 -21.76 -30.94
CA SER A 134 24.64 -22.09 -32.33
C SER A 134 23.17 -22.46 -32.50
N ILE A 135 22.71 -22.49 -33.76
CA ILE A 135 21.40 -23.01 -34.12
C ILE A 135 21.57 -24.17 -35.10
N ALA A 136 20.99 -25.32 -34.77
CA ALA A 136 20.93 -26.48 -35.65
C ALA A 136 19.46 -26.91 -35.81
N GLY A 137 18.93 -26.82 -37.03
CA GLY A 137 17.49 -26.98 -37.26
C GLY A 137 16.71 -25.90 -36.54
N ASN A 138 15.86 -26.27 -35.59
CA ASN A 138 15.16 -25.37 -34.67
C ASN A 138 15.74 -25.39 -33.24
N THR A 139 16.87 -26.05 -33.01
CA THR A 139 17.49 -26.13 -31.69
C THR A 139 18.52 -25.02 -31.52
N MET A 140 18.35 -24.17 -30.51
CA MET A 140 19.33 -23.17 -30.09
C MET A 140 20.17 -23.72 -28.93
N THR A 141 21.48 -23.46 -28.98
CA THR A 141 22.39 -23.70 -27.87
C THR A 141 23.05 -22.41 -27.40
N TRP A 142 23.35 -22.33 -26.11
CA TRP A 142 24.01 -21.18 -25.48
C TRP A 142 24.88 -21.62 -24.29
N LYS A 143 26.01 -20.95 -24.08
CA LYS A 143 26.82 -21.06 -22.86
C LYS A 143 27.38 -19.66 -22.55
N PHE A 144 27.32 -19.19 -21.31
CA PHE A 144 27.90 -17.90 -20.92
C PHE A 144 29.43 -17.96 -20.93
N HIS A 145 30.03 -18.96 -20.30
CA HIS A 145 31.49 -19.10 -20.25
C HIS A 145 31.95 -20.38 -20.94
N LEU A 146 32.45 -20.25 -22.18
CA LEU A 146 32.85 -21.39 -23.04
C LEU A 146 33.78 -22.38 -22.33
N GLU A 147 34.79 -21.86 -21.63
CA GLU A 147 35.82 -22.66 -20.96
C GLU A 147 35.41 -23.18 -19.58
N SER A 148 34.24 -22.81 -19.07
CA SER A 148 33.82 -23.23 -17.73
C SER A 148 33.45 -24.71 -17.74
N PRO A 149 34.09 -25.57 -16.92
CA PRO A 149 33.76 -26.99 -16.85
C PRO A 149 32.48 -27.26 -16.04
N THR A 150 32.05 -26.29 -15.21
CA THR A 150 30.90 -26.42 -14.33
C THR A 150 29.64 -25.80 -14.89
N GLU A 151 29.76 -24.88 -15.85
CA GLU A 151 28.60 -24.22 -16.44
C GLU A 151 27.99 -25.10 -17.54
N PRO A 152 26.66 -25.32 -17.54
CA PRO A 152 26.02 -26.15 -18.53
C PRO A 152 25.92 -25.47 -19.90
N VAL A 153 25.94 -26.27 -20.96
CA VAL A 153 25.44 -25.82 -22.27
C VAL A 153 23.92 -25.84 -22.22
N LEU A 154 23.29 -24.68 -22.33
CA LEU A 154 21.84 -24.58 -22.43
C LEU A 154 21.41 -24.98 -23.82
N THR A 155 20.35 -25.78 -23.90
CA THR A 155 19.77 -26.24 -25.17
C THR A 155 18.26 -26.07 -25.13
N GLY A 156 17.65 -25.60 -26.21
CA GLY A 156 16.21 -25.42 -26.30
C GLY A 156 15.69 -25.41 -27.72
N ILE A 157 14.42 -25.74 -27.90
CA ILE A 157 13.76 -25.69 -29.20
C ILE A 157 13.14 -24.30 -29.38
N ILE A 158 13.47 -23.65 -30.50
CA ILE A 158 12.85 -22.41 -30.94
C ILE A 158 11.41 -22.71 -31.32
N ALA A 159 10.47 -22.11 -30.58
CA ALA A 159 9.05 -22.16 -30.86
C ALA A 159 8.64 -20.95 -31.72
N GLU A 160 7.79 -21.18 -32.71
CA GLU A 160 7.08 -20.09 -33.40
C GLU A 160 5.82 -19.75 -32.62
N ALA A 161 5.45 -18.47 -32.59
CA ALA A 161 4.23 -18.02 -31.92
C ALA A 161 3.00 -18.77 -32.44
N PRO A 162 2.01 -19.03 -31.58
CA PRO A 162 0.68 -19.43 -32.01
C PRO A 162 0.17 -18.49 -33.10
N LYS A 163 -0.44 -19.06 -34.15
CA LYS A 163 -1.07 -18.28 -35.23
C LYS A 163 -2.39 -17.63 -34.80
N GLU A 164 -2.92 -18.06 -33.66
CA GLU A 164 -4.18 -17.58 -33.10
C GLU A 164 -3.97 -16.29 -32.33
N ASN A 165 -4.91 -15.35 -32.44
CA ASN A 165 -4.89 -14.12 -31.65
C ASN A 165 -5.20 -14.45 -30.18
N ILE A 166 -4.23 -14.22 -29.31
CA ILE A 166 -4.37 -14.44 -27.87
C ILE A 166 -4.78 -13.13 -27.20
N GLU A 167 -5.88 -13.15 -26.46
CA GLU A 167 -6.38 -12.01 -25.69
C GLU A 167 -6.72 -12.45 -24.26
N LEU A 168 -6.55 -11.54 -23.30
CA LEU A 168 -6.87 -11.73 -21.87
C LEU A 168 -7.74 -10.56 -21.39
N ALA A 169 -8.75 -10.89 -20.57
CA ALA A 169 -9.65 -9.94 -19.94
C ALA A 169 -9.91 -10.31 -18.47
N ILE A 170 -9.63 -9.42 -17.53
CA ILE A 170 -10.10 -9.51 -16.14
C ILE A 170 -11.56 -9.05 -16.08
N ILE A 171 -12.45 -9.98 -15.75
CA ILE A 171 -13.89 -9.74 -15.57
C ILE A 171 -14.17 -9.29 -14.13
N GLU A 172 -13.58 -9.99 -13.15
CA GLU A 172 -13.59 -9.63 -11.74
C GLU A 172 -12.17 -9.72 -11.16
N PRO A 173 -11.75 -8.78 -10.30
CA PRO A 173 -12.51 -7.61 -9.84
C PRO A 173 -12.69 -6.51 -10.91
N LYS A 174 -13.67 -5.63 -10.72
CA LYS A 174 -13.71 -4.34 -11.43
C LYS A 174 -12.57 -3.43 -10.98
N ASP A 175 -12.19 -2.50 -11.85
CA ASP A 175 -11.22 -1.48 -11.49
C ASP A 175 -11.81 -0.55 -10.41
N GLU A 176 -10.97 -0.17 -9.47
CA GLU A 176 -11.31 0.53 -8.22
C GLU A 176 -12.34 -0.17 -7.31
N ALA A 177 -12.57 -1.48 -7.50
CA ALA A 177 -13.48 -2.23 -6.65
C ALA A 177 -13.08 -2.13 -5.16
N ARG A 178 -14.07 -1.93 -4.29
CA ARG A 178 -13.86 -1.71 -2.87
C ARG A 178 -14.28 -2.95 -2.08
N TYR A 179 -13.38 -3.42 -1.21
CA TYR A 179 -13.59 -4.59 -0.38
C TYR A 179 -13.40 -4.21 1.09
N VAL A 180 -14.33 -4.63 1.95
CA VAL A 180 -14.27 -4.36 3.38
C VAL A 180 -14.26 -5.68 4.15
N TYR A 181 -13.44 -5.73 5.21
CA TYR A 181 -13.45 -6.86 6.14
C TYR A 181 -14.80 -6.97 6.88
N GLY A 182 -15.22 -8.19 7.15
CA GLY A 182 -16.39 -8.47 7.99
C GLY A 182 -16.19 -7.99 9.44
N ILE A 183 -17.31 -7.66 10.10
CA ILE A 183 -17.32 -7.18 11.50
C ILE A 183 -17.16 -8.35 12.48
N LEU A 184 -17.97 -9.40 12.30
CA LEU A 184 -18.02 -10.55 13.23
C LEU A 184 -16.96 -11.60 12.92
N ASP A 185 -16.74 -11.85 11.63
CA ASP A 185 -15.67 -12.68 11.11
C ASP A 185 -14.73 -11.75 10.35
N PRO A 186 -13.47 -11.54 10.80
CA PRO A 186 -12.51 -10.64 10.17
C PRO A 186 -12.00 -11.24 8.85
N THR A 187 -12.91 -11.42 7.90
CA THR A 187 -12.66 -11.95 6.56
C THR A 187 -12.96 -10.93 5.49
N LEU A 188 -12.12 -10.91 4.44
CA LEU A 188 -12.33 -10.19 3.21
C LEU A 188 -12.30 -11.20 2.06
N LYS A 189 -13.36 -11.23 1.25
CA LYS A 189 -13.54 -12.19 0.16
C LYS A 189 -13.45 -11.48 -1.18
N ILE A 190 -12.70 -12.06 -2.11
CA ILE A 190 -12.53 -11.55 -3.47
C ILE A 190 -12.75 -12.70 -4.44
N LYS A 191 -13.60 -12.47 -5.44
CA LYS A 191 -13.71 -13.34 -6.60
C LYS A 191 -12.83 -12.80 -7.71
N LEU A 192 -11.98 -13.66 -8.27
CA LEU A 192 -11.20 -13.39 -9.47
C LEU A 192 -11.83 -14.16 -10.62
N GLU A 193 -12.01 -13.50 -11.75
CA GLU A 193 -12.52 -14.12 -12.96
C GLU A 193 -11.83 -13.50 -14.16
N ALA A 194 -11.26 -14.34 -15.02
CA ALA A 194 -10.68 -13.94 -16.29
C ALA A 194 -11.34 -14.67 -17.46
N LYS A 195 -11.33 -14.03 -18.63
CA LYS A 195 -11.65 -14.63 -19.91
C LYS A 195 -10.47 -14.53 -20.83
N THR A 196 -10.34 -15.51 -21.70
CA THR A 196 -9.31 -15.53 -22.73
C THR A 196 -9.93 -15.75 -24.09
N LYS A 197 -9.21 -15.36 -25.12
CA LYS A 197 -9.47 -15.77 -26.48
C LYS A 197 -8.18 -16.37 -27.02
N PRO A 198 -8.19 -17.61 -27.52
CA PRO A 198 -9.23 -18.63 -27.37
C PRO A 198 -9.61 -18.95 -25.90
N ASP A 199 -10.84 -19.44 -25.68
CA ASP A 199 -11.38 -19.70 -24.31
C ASP A 199 -10.68 -20.85 -23.58
N HIS A 200 -10.12 -21.84 -24.29
CA HIS A 200 -9.46 -22.98 -23.66
C HIS A 200 -8.20 -22.60 -22.88
N TYR A 201 -7.67 -21.39 -23.07
CA TYR A 201 -6.55 -20.86 -22.29
C TYR A 201 -6.95 -20.29 -20.93
N ALA A 202 -8.25 -20.12 -20.63
CA ALA A 202 -8.69 -19.43 -19.44
C ALA A 202 -8.25 -20.12 -18.15
N ASP A 203 -8.17 -21.46 -18.16
CA ASP A 203 -7.71 -22.23 -17.00
C ASP A 203 -6.19 -22.18 -16.78
N SER A 204 -5.45 -21.60 -17.75
CA SER A 204 -4.00 -21.36 -17.65
C SER A 204 -3.64 -19.95 -17.15
N VAL A 205 -4.64 -19.12 -16.85
CA VAL A 205 -4.41 -17.76 -16.33
C VAL A 205 -3.76 -17.83 -14.95
N GLN A 206 -2.62 -17.18 -14.81
CA GLN A 206 -1.88 -17.05 -13.54
C GLN A 206 -2.19 -15.69 -12.91
N TRP A 207 -2.54 -15.72 -11.62
CA TRP A 207 -2.90 -14.54 -10.86
C TRP A 207 -1.77 -14.11 -9.93
N THR A 208 -1.55 -12.80 -9.86
CA THR A 208 -0.77 -12.17 -8.79
C THR A 208 -1.71 -11.31 -7.98
N ILE A 209 -1.81 -11.62 -6.69
CA ILE A 209 -2.70 -10.93 -5.75
C ILE A 209 -1.92 -10.43 -4.53
N PRO A 210 -2.44 -9.40 -3.82
CA PRO A 210 -1.74 -8.80 -2.70
C PRO A 210 -1.40 -9.80 -1.59
N GLU A 211 -0.26 -9.57 -0.96
CA GLU A 211 0.16 -10.18 0.30
C GLU A 211 0.13 -9.11 1.38
N MET A 212 -0.25 -9.51 2.60
CA MET A 212 -0.37 -8.61 3.74
C MET A 212 0.16 -9.28 5.00
N ASN A 213 0.89 -8.52 5.80
CA ASN A 213 1.48 -9.02 7.04
C ASN A 213 0.40 -9.30 8.10
N GLY A 214 0.51 -10.45 8.77
CA GLY A 214 -0.44 -10.88 9.80
C GLY A 214 -1.79 -11.39 9.26
N VAL A 215 -1.97 -11.47 7.94
CA VAL A 215 -3.19 -11.94 7.29
C VAL A 215 -2.98 -13.33 6.70
N THR A 216 -3.89 -14.26 6.98
CA THR A 216 -3.87 -15.58 6.35
C THR A 216 -4.65 -15.53 5.04
N ARG A 217 -3.96 -15.80 3.92
CA ARG A 217 -4.57 -15.87 2.59
C ARG A 217 -4.87 -17.32 2.21
N THR A 218 -6.11 -17.60 1.81
CA THR A 218 -6.53 -18.91 1.31
C THR A 218 -7.11 -18.77 -0.10
N ILE A 219 -6.68 -19.63 -1.02
CA ILE A 219 -7.29 -19.78 -2.35
C ILE A 219 -8.07 -21.09 -2.34
N LEU A 220 -9.39 -21.02 -2.52
CA LEU A 220 -10.25 -22.21 -2.38
C LEU A 220 -9.94 -23.29 -3.41
N GLN A 221 -9.44 -22.90 -4.58
CA GLN A 221 -9.05 -23.79 -5.67
C GLN A 221 -7.60 -24.34 -5.52
N GLY A 222 -6.92 -24.02 -4.41
CA GLY A 222 -5.61 -24.57 -4.06
C GLY A 222 -4.40 -23.84 -4.65
N GLY A 223 -4.56 -23.02 -5.69
CA GLY A 223 -3.46 -22.29 -6.32
C GLY A 223 -3.88 -21.03 -7.06
N LEU A 224 -2.90 -20.22 -7.46
CA LEU A 224 -3.10 -18.95 -8.17
C LEU A 224 -3.25 -19.12 -9.69
N THR A 225 -3.68 -20.30 -10.15
CA THR A 225 -3.87 -20.59 -11.57
C THR A 225 -5.30 -21.04 -11.81
N GLY A 226 -5.97 -20.42 -12.78
CA GLY A 226 -7.32 -20.80 -13.18
C GLY A 226 -8.14 -19.63 -13.69
N ARG A 227 -9.24 -19.96 -14.37
CA ARG A 227 -10.22 -18.99 -14.89
C ARG A 227 -10.89 -18.21 -13.78
N THR A 228 -11.32 -18.92 -12.74
CA THR A 228 -12.06 -18.37 -11.60
C THR A 228 -11.41 -18.82 -10.30
N LEU A 229 -11.10 -17.87 -9.43
CA LEU A 229 -10.55 -18.14 -8.09
C LEU A 229 -11.34 -17.39 -7.02
N ASP A 230 -11.56 -18.04 -5.89
CA ASP A 230 -12.10 -17.43 -4.68
C ASP A 230 -10.97 -17.26 -3.67
N VAL A 231 -10.68 -16.01 -3.35
CA VAL A 231 -9.64 -15.63 -2.41
C VAL A 231 -10.28 -15.14 -1.13
N ILE A 232 -9.82 -15.70 0.00
CA ILE A 232 -10.23 -15.29 1.34
C ILE A 232 -9.00 -14.80 2.09
N TYR A 233 -9.05 -13.56 2.55
CA TYR A 233 -8.12 -12.99 3.51
C TYR A 233 -8.74 -13.07 4.90
N LYS A 234 -8.10 -13.78 5.83
CA LYS A 234 -8.52 -13.94 7.23
C LYS A 234 -7.61 -13.14 8.16
N ASN A 235 -8.21 -12.56 9.20
CA ASN A 235 -7.64 -11.61 10.13
C ASN A 235 -7.39 -10.24 9.50
N LEU A 236 -7.61 -9.18 10.27
CA LEU A 236 -7.17 -7.85 9.88
C LEU A 236 -5.63 -7.77 10.01
N PRO A 237 -4.94 -7.04 9.12
CA PRO A 237 -3.52 -6.77 9.26
C PRO A 237 -3.22 -5.95 10.52
N LYS A 238 -1.98 -6.07 11.00
CA LYS A 238 -1.49 -5.33 12.18
C LYS A 238 -1.34 -3.84 11.92
N ASP A 239 -0.89 -3.48 10.73
CA ASP A 239 -0.45 -2.13 10.38
C ASP A 239 -1.42 -1.47 9.39
N ASN A 240 -1.66 -0.16 9.57
CA ASN A 240 -2.61 0.60 8.73
C ASN A 240 -2.20 0.66 7.26
N ASP A 241 -0.89 0.64 6.96
CA ASP A 241 -0.34 0.69 5.60
C ASP A 241 -0.67 -0.56 4.76
N GLN A 242 -1.14 -1.63 5.40
CA GLN A 242 -1.59 -2.86 4.75
C GLN A 242 -2.97 -2.68 4.10
N PHE A 243 -3.74 -1.64 4.42
CA PHE A 243 -5.01 -1.34 3.74
C PHE A 243 -4.80 -0.48 2.48
N GLY A 244 -5.89 0.05 1.93
CA GLY A 244 -5.86 0.98 0.82
C GLY A 244 -5.71 0.33 -0.55
N ARG A 245 -5.09 1.06 -1.47
CA ARG A 245 -4.97 0.66 -2.88
C ARG A 245 -4.09 -0.57 -3.02
N LYS A 246 -4.57 -1.54 -3.79
CA LYS A 246 -3.92 -2.82 -4.07
C LYS A 246 -4.02 -3.14 -5.55
N LYS A 247 -3.08 -3.95 -6.05
CA LYS A 247 -3.05 -4.36 -7.46
C LYS A 247 -3.29 -5.85 -7.59
N ILE A 248 -4.22 -6.23 -8.45
CA ILE A 248 -4.42 -7.60 -8.92
C ILE A 248 -3.97 -7.67 -10.37
N THR A 249 -3.21 -8.71 -10.71
CA THR A 249 -2.73 -8.94 -12.08
C THR A 249 -3.14 -10.33 -12.54
N ALA A 250 -3.65 -10.43 -13.76
CA ALA A 250 -3.78 -11.69 -14.48
C ALA A 250 -2.72 -11.74 -15.58
N THR A 251 -2.06 -12.89 -15.71
CA THR A 251 -1.04 -13.15 -16.73
C THR A 251 -1.36 -14.46 -17.43
N LEU A 252 -1.38 -14.44 -18.76
CA LEU A 252 -1.51 -15.62 -19.58
C LEU A 252 -0.25 -15.77 -20.42
N LYS A 253 0.43 -16.92 -20.29
CA LYS A 253 1.57 -17.31 -21.11
C LYS A 253 1.17 -18.49 -22.01
N VAL A 254 1.30 -18.33 -23.33
CA VAL A 254 1.04 -19.38 -24.32
C VAL A 254 2.21 -19.44 -25.29
N GLY A 255 3.08 -20.43 -25.13
CA GLY A 255 4.34 -20.49 -25.87
C GLY A 255 5.17 -19.23 -25.62
N SER A 256 5.47 -18.47 -26.68
CA SER A 256 6.16 -17.16 -26.60
C SER A 256 5.26 -16.00 -26.19
N CYS A 257 3.94 -16.14 -26.32
CA CYS A 257 2.99 -15.05 -26.14
C CYS A 257 2.74 -14.78 -24.67
N THR A 258 2.76 -13.50 -24.29
CA THR A 258 2.36 -13.05 -22.95
C THR A 258 1.27 -12.00 -23.07
N ALA A 259 0.11 -12.26 -22.47
CA ALA A 259 -0.91 -11.25 -22.21
C ALA A 259 -0.94 -10.96 -20.70
N ARG A 260 -1.01 -9.67 -20.35
CA ARG A 260 -1.05 -9.24 -18.96
C ARG A 260 -2.07 -8.12 -18.81
N GLU A 261 -2.90 -8.24 -17.79
CA GLU A 261 -3.84 -7.20 -17.41
C GLU A 261 -3.79 -6.99 -15.90
N ALA A 262 -4.10 -5.78 -15.46
CA ALA A 262 -4.17 -5.45 -14.04
C ALA A 262 -5.42 -4.63 -13.70
N ARG A 263 -5.81 -4.72 -12.44
CA ARG A 263 -6.86 -3.92 -11.80
C ARG A 263 -6.34 -3.35 -10.49
N GLU A 264 -6.66 -2.09 -10.24
CA GLU A 264 -6.52 -1.51 -8.90
C GLU A 264 -7.80 -1.83 -8.11
N ILE A 265 -7.64 -2.23 -6.85
CA ILE A 265 -8.75 -2.43 -5.90
C ILE A 265 -8.39 -1.76 -4.58
N ARG A 266 -9.36 -1.61 -3.67
CA ARG A 266 -9.15 -0.95 -2.38
C ARG A 266 -9.64 -1.81 -1.22
N PHE A 267 -8.79 -2.00 -0.21
CA PHE A 267 -9.11 -2.74 1.01
C PHE A 267 -9.41 -1.79 2.16
N PHE A 268 -10.48 -2.09 2.91
CA PHE A 268 -10.98 -1.29 4.03
C PHE A 268 -11.23 -2.17 5.26
N TYR A 269 -11.14 -1.57 6.44
CA TYR A 269 -11.58 -2.19 7.69
C TYR A 269 -12.93 -1.61 8.15
N PRO A 270 -13.76 -2.38 8.89
CA PRO A 270 -14.96 -1.83 9.51
C PRO A 270 -14.54 -0.85 10.63
N ARG A 271 -14.78 0.45 10.44
CA ARG A 271 -14.23 1.51 11.30
C ARG A 271 -14.59 1.32 12.78
N ASP A 272 -15.86 1.03 13.03
CA ASP A 272 -16.46 1.02 14.37
C ASP A 272 -16.49 -0.39 15.01
N ALA A 273 -15.82 -1.37 14.41
CA ALA A 273 -15.63 -2.68 15.02
C ALA A 273 -14.38 -2.71 15.92
N LYS A 274 -14.26 -3.74 16.76
CA LYS A 274 -13.10 -3.98 17.65
C LYS A 274 -12.33 -5.25 17.29
N ASN A 275 -12.33 -5.62 16.01
CA ASN A 275 -11.76 -6.86 15.50
C ASN A 275 -10.35 -6.70 14.91
N ASN A 276 -9.67 -5.58 15.21
CA ASN A 276 -8.24 -5.41 14.99
C ASN A 276 -7.43 -6.41 15.84
N PRO A 277 -6.15 -6.65 15.52
CA PRO A 277 -5.32 -7.60 16.25
C PRO A 277 -5.13 -7.30 17.75
N GLY A 278 -5.33 -6.05 18.19
CA GLY A 278 -5.29 -5.69 19.62
C GLY A 278 -6.57 -6.04 20.38
N GLY A 279 -7.72 -6.12 19.70
CA GLY A 279 -9.02 -6.54 20.26
C GLY A 279 -9.65 -5.61 21.31
N GLU A 280 -8.92 -4.62 21.84
CA GLU A 280 -9.35 -3.78 22.96
C GLU A 280 -10.17 -2.56 22.50
N TYR A 281 -9.69 -1.86 21.47
CA TYR A 281 -10.24 -0.58 21.00
C TYR A 281 -10.92 -0.71 19.63
N TYR A 282 -11.65 0.34 19.25
CA TYR A 282 -12.18 0.44 17.89
C TYR A 282 -11.07 0.46 16.85
N ASN A 283 -11.35 -0.08 15.66
CA ASN A 283 -10.40 -0.17 14.57
C ASN A 283 -9.87 1.22 14.17
N TRP A 284 -10.73 2.25 14.11
CA TRP A 284 -10.25 3.60 13.81
C TRP A 284 -9.18 4.08 14.78
N PHE A 285 -9.39 3.88 16.09
CA PHE A 285 -8.43 4.34 17.09
C PHE A 285 -7.13 3.54 16.99
N TYR A 286 -7.26 2.21 16.87
CA TYR A 286 -6.12 1.31 16.74
C TYR A 286 -5.23 1.67 15.53
N TYR A 287 -5.83 1.91 14.36
CA TYR A 287 -5.09 2.19 13.13
C TYR A 287 -4.65 3.65 13.02
N TRP A 288 -5.49 4.64 13.36
CA TRP A 288 -5.11 6.05 13.26
C TRP A 288 -4.01 6.44 14.24
N LYS A 289 -3.90 5.77 15.40
CA LYS A 289 -2.78 5.93 16.35
C LYS A 289 -1.41 5.59 15.73
N GLN A 290 -1.38 4.81 14.66
CA GLN A 290 -0.14 4.43 13.96
C GLN A 290 0.31 5.48 12.93
N THR A 291 -0.55 6.44 12.61
CA THR A 291 -0.37 7.40 11.51
C THR A 291 0.21 8.72 12.01
N PRO A 292 0.68 9.61 11.11
CA PRO A 292 1.03 10.97 11.47
C PRO A 292 -0.10 11.78 12.12
N ALA A 293 -1.38 11.39 11.95
CA ALA A 293 -2.52 12.04 12.60
C ALA A 293 -2.43 12.00 14.13
N ALA A 294 -1.75 10.99 14.69
CA ALA A 294 -1.52 10.84 16.12
C ALA A 294 -0.21 11.51 16.60
N LYS A 295 0.48 12.24 15.73
CA LYS A 295 1.76 12.91 16.02
C LYS A 295 1.60 14.42 15.85
N PRO A 296 1.03 15.13 16.83
CA PRO A 296 0.82 16.56 16.74
C PRO A 296 2.17 17.26 16.55
N PHE A 297 2.31 18.05 15.49
CA PHE A 297 3.57 18.71 15.13
C PHE A 297 4.77 17.74 14.96
N GLY A 298 4.49 16.48 14.59
CA GLY A 298 5.51 15.43 14.46
C GLY A 298 5.98 14.81 15.78
N GLN A 299 5.43 15.26 16.92
CA GLN A 299 5.85 14.81 18.25
C GLN A 299 5.24 13.45 18.61
N THR A 300 5.99 12.66 19.38
CA THR A 300 5.52 11.39 19.92
C THR A 300 5.04 11.62 21.35
N ILE A 301 3.77 11.32 21.60
CA ILE A 301 3.08 11.51 22.88
C ILE A 301 2.31 10.25 23.25
N ASN A 302 2.01 10.07 24.54
CA ASN A 302 1.09 8.99 24.93
C ASN A 302 -0.35 9.41 24.62
N ILE A 303 -1.06 8.54 23.91
CA ILE A 303 -2.47 8.71 23.55
C ILE A 303 -3.21 7.44 23.94
N GLU A 304 -4.28 7.58 24.72
CA GLU A 304 -5.09 6.46 25.17
C GLU A 304 -6.55 6.63 24.75
N PHE A 305 -7.22 5.51 24.56
CA PHE A 305 -8.65 5.51 24.26
C PHE A 305 -9.44 5.63 25.57
N GLY A 306 -10.48 6.46 25.58
CA GLY A 306 -11.37 6.59 26.71
C GLY A 306 -10.89 7.60 27.75
N GLY A 307 -10.85 7.19 29.03
CA GLY A 307 -10.90 8.06 30.23
C GLY A 307 -12.04 7.69 31.19
N THR A 308 -12.79 6.63 30.86
CA THR A 308 -14.04 6.21 31.51
C THR A 308 -13.89 5.68 32.93
N GLN A 309 -12.70 5.20 33.32
CA GLN A 309 -12.44 4.72 34.68
C GLN A 309 -12.35 5.87 35.69
N PHE A 310 -12.19 7.11 35.22
CA PHE A 310 -11.96 8.26 36.10
C PHE A 310 -12.80 9.50 35.79
N ASP A 311 -13.33 9.75 34.57
CA ASP A 311 -13.89 11.10 34.32
C ASP A 311 -14.74 11.37 33.05
N ALA A 312 -15.27 12.61 33.03
CA ALA A 312 -15.55 13.62 31.98
C ALA A 312 -15.75 13.26 30.49
N CYS A 313 -15.29 12.13 29.94
CA CYS A 313 -15.85 11.62 28.68
C CYS A 313 -17.35 11.31 28.82
N ARG A 314 -17.92 11.39 30.04
CA ARG A 314 -19.37 11.44 30.31
C ARG A 314 -20.03 12.74 29.85
N ASP A 315 -19.33 13.88 29.87
CA ASP A 315 -19.83 15.12 29.31
C ASP A 315 -19.90 15.00 27.79
N PHE A 316 -21.09 15.16 27.22
CA PHE A 316 -21.35 14.96 25.80
C PHE A 316 -20.50 15.86 24.89
N HIS A 317 -19.99 17.00 25.38
CA HIS A 317 -19.34 18.00 24.55
C HIS A 317 -17.82 17.86 24.40
N VAL A 318 -17.19 16.93 25.12
CA VAL A 318 -15.73 16.79 25.17
C VAL A 318 -15.28 15.59 24.32
N PRO A 319 -14.62 15.80 23.16
CA PRO A 319 -14.20 14.70 22.27
C PRO A 319 -12.83 14.11 22.63
N ALA A 320 -12.01 14.85 23.38
CA ALA A 320 -10.79 14.40 24.03
C ALA A 320 -10.46 15.29 25.23
N LEU A 321 -9.49 14.88 26.03
CA LEU A 321 -9.01 15.67 27.14
C LEU A 321 -7.55 15.35 27.49
N PHE A 322 -6.86 16.34 28.03
CA PHE A 322 -5.65 16.18 28.82
C PHE A 322 -5.93 16.62 30.27
N LYS A 323 -5.80 15.72 31.25
CA LYS A 323 -5.99 16.04 32.68
C LYS A 323 -4.83 15.52 33.55
N PRO A 324 -3.92 16.41 34.02
CA PRO A 324 -2.70 15.99 34.70
C PRO A 324 -2.91 15.45 36.13
N ALA A 325 -3.99 15.85 36.81
CA ALA A 325 -4.21 15.54 38.24
C ALA A 325 -4.56 14.06 38.53
N TYR A 326 -4.97 13.29 37.53
CA TYR A 326 -5.44 11.91 37.72
C TYR A 326 -4.71 10.89 36.85
N MET A 327 -4.02 11.32 35.80
CA MET A 327 -3.55 10.42 34.74
C MET A 327 -2.19 10.92 34.26
N TYR A 328 -1.17 10.05 34.37
CA TYR A 328 0.16 10.28 33.84
C TYR A 328 0.09 10.91 32.44
N LYS A 329 0.73 12.07 32.22
CA LYS A 329 1.18 12.66 30.93
C LYS A 329 0.60 12.05 29.63
N THR A 330 -0.73 12.03 29.49
CA THR A 330 -1.43 11.28 28.41
C THR A 330 -2.61 12.07 27.90
N ILE A 331 -2.77 12.10 26.57
CA ILE A 331 -3.97 12.61 25.91
C ILE A 331 -4.98 11.47 25.79
N HIS A 332 -6.21 11.72 26.23
CA HIS A 332 -7.28 10.74 26.19
C HIS A 332 -8.29 11.10 25.12
N ILE A 333 -8.49 10.20 24.14
CA ILE A 333 -9.47 10.39 23.07
C ILE A 333 -10.76 9.66 23.45
N CYS A 334 -11.86 10.40 23.58
CA CYS A 334 -13.15 9.82 23.91
C CYS A 334 -13.71 8.97 22.75
N ASP A 335 -14.82 8.26 22.99
CA ASP A 335 -15.52 7.51 21.94
C ASP A 335 -16.15 8.47 20.92
N LEU A 336 -15.41 8.77 19.85
CA LEU A 336 -15.84 9.68 18.79
C LEU A 336 -17.10 9.17 18.06
N THR A 337 -17.34 7.86 18.03
CA THR A 337 -18.56 7.27 17.45
C THR A 337 -19.79 7.66 18.26
N GLN A 338 -19.66 7.72 19.60
CA GLN A 338 -20.74 8.20 20.47
C GLN A 338 -20.86 9.73 20.47
N LYS A 339 -19.74 10.45 20.39
CA LYS A 339 -19.69 11.92 20.51
C LYS A 339 -20.10 12.66 19.24
N LEU A 340 -19.59 12.21 18.10
CA LEU A 340 -19.59 12.95 16.84
C LEU A 340 -20.31 12.18 15.71
N GLY A 341 -20.93 11.04 16.04
CA GLY A 341 -21.74 10.25 15.13
C GLY A 341 -20.95 9.62 13.98
N ASN A 342 -21.61 9.35 12.85
CA ASN A 342 -21.00 8.54 11.79
C ASN A 342 -19.88 9.25 11.00
N THR A 343 -19.87 10.57 10.92
CA THR A 343 -18.85 11.32 10.14
C THR A 343 -17.69 11.82 10.99
N PHE A 344 -17.75 11.59 12.30
CA PHE A 344 -16.88 12.24 13.29
C PHE A 344 -16.76 13.74 13.03
N GLU A 345 -17.86 14.43 12.71
CA GLU A 345 -17.77 15.85 12.36
C GLU A 345 -17.63 16.70 13.63
N THR A 346 -16.65 17.59 13.64
CA THR A 346 -16.50 18.62 14.69
C THR A 346 -16.35 19.99 14.06
N THR A 347 -16.83 21.03 14.76
CA THR A 347 -16.77 22.43 14.31
C THR A 347 -16.10 23.27 15.39
N PHE A 348 -15.11 24.06 15.01
CA PHE A 348 -14.26 24.83 15.92
C PHE A 348 -13.93 26.22 15.36
N PRO A 349 -13.55 27.19 16.23
CA PRO A 349 -13.01 28.48 15.83
C PRO A 349 -11.85 28.39 14.84
N SER A 350 -11.93 29.10 13.71
CA SER A 350 -10.79 29.26 12.78
C SER A 350 -10.02 30.53 13.14
N VAL A 351 -9.06 30.42 14.05
CA VAL A 351 -8.39 31.57 14.66
C VAL A 351 -6.87 31.45 14.67
N GLN A 352 -6.16 32.56 14.43
CA GLN A 352 -4.70 32.67 14.55
C GLN A 352 -4.30 34.14 14.77
N ARG A 353 -3.56 34.45 15.85
CA ARG A 353 -3.20 35.84 16.19
C ARG A 353 -2.29 36.48 15.15
N SER A 354 -1.39 35.68 14.57
CA SER A 354 -0.53 36.12 13.44
C SER A 354 -1.32 36.44 12.15
N VAL A 355 -2.63 36.15 12.11
CA VAL A 355 -3.56 36.56 11.07
C VAL A 355 -4.66 37.43 11.70
N PRO A 356 -4.41 38.74 11.93
CA PRO A 356 -5.27 39.62 12.74
C PRO A 356 -6.75 39.69 12.31
N LYS A 357 -7.02 39.43 11.02
CA LYS A 357 -8.39 39.36 10.50
C LYS A 357 -9.21 38.25 11.15
N THR A 358 -8.60 37.13 11.53
CA THR A 358 -9.32 35.99 12.14
C THR A 358 -9.76 36.30 13.57
N VAL A 359 -9.04 37.18 14.27
CA VAL A 359 -9.37 37.65 15.61
C VAL A 359 -10.51 38.68 15.58
N THR A 360 -10.64 39.45 14.51
CA THR A 360 -11.72 40.45 14.37
C THR A 360 -12.96 39.90 13.66
N VAL A 361 -12.77 38.95 12.73
CA VAL A 361 -13.83 38.29 11.97
C VAL A 361 -13.90 36.82 12.35
N LYS A 362 -14.89 36.49 13.18
CA LYS A 362 -15.07 35.16 13.75
C LYS A 362 -15.65 34.21 12.70
N ASN A 363 -14.93 33.12 12.45
CA ASN A 363 -15.37 32.09 11.53
C ASN A 363 -15.24 30.73 12.21
N LEU A 364 -16.11 29.82 11.81
CA LEU A 364 -16.05 28.42 12.20
C LEU A 364 -15.51 27.60 11.04
N ARG A 365 -14.83 26.52 11.37
CA ARG A 365 -14.38 25.51 10.41
C ARG A 365 -14.74 24.14 10.96
N SER A 366 -15.06 23.22 10.04
CA SER A 366 -15.38 21.84 10.37
C SER A 366 -14.38 20.87 9.76
N THR A 367 -14.13 19.75 10.45
CA THR A 367 -13.37 18.60 9.95
C THR A 367 -14.21 17.33 10.12
N ARG A 368 -13.81 16.24 9.46
CA ARG A 368 -14.48 14.94 9.53
C ARG A 368 -13.45 13.80 9.64
N HIS A 369 -13.87 12.66 10.18
CA HIS A 369 -13.11 11.40 10.21
C HIS A 369 -11.68 11.56 10.78
N ILE A 370 -10.65 11.05 10.08
CA ILE A 370 -9.25 11.11 10.57
C ILE A 370 -8.76 12.54 10.79
N ASP A 371 -9.28 13.49 10.03
CA ASP A 371 -8.92 14.90 10.14
C ASP A 371 -9.45 15.49 11.45
N THR A 372 -10.62 15.04 11.91
CA THR A 372 -11.15 15.38 13.23
C THR A 372 -10.29 14.81 14.34
N PHE A 373 -9.89 13.55 14.23
CA PHE A 373 -8.94 12.96 15.18
C PHE A 373 -7.63 13.75 15.23
N ALA A 374 -7.08 14.14 14.08
CA ALA A 374 -5.83 14.91 13.99
C ALA A 374 -5.94 16.29 14.66
N VAL A 375 -7.00 17.06 14.38
CA VAL A 375 -7.14 18.39 14.99
C VAL A 375 -7.39 18.32 16.49
N ILE A 376 -8.13 17.32 16.96
CA ILE A 376 -8.35 17.09 18.40
C ILE A 376 -7.02 16.77 19.09
N VAL A 377 -6.20 15.88 18.52
CA VAL A 377 -4.88 15.55 19.08
C VAL A 377 -3.96 16.78 19.13
N ARG A 378 -4.04 17.67 18.12
CA ARG A 378 -3.29 18.94 18.12
C ARG A 378 -3.78 19.92 19.18
N HIS A 379 -5.08 20.02 19.40
CA HIS A 379 -5.69 20.84 20.45
C HIS A 379 -5.18 20.40 21.82
N GLU A 380 -5.37 19.13 22.16
CA GLU A 380 -4.96 18.57 23.45
C GLU A 380 -3.45 18.60 23.66
N TYR A 381 -2.66 18.60 22.59
CA TYR A 381 -1.21 18.74 22.69
C TYR A 381 -0.80 20.10 23.24
N ILE A 382 -1.57 21.16 23.02
CA ILE A 382 -1.28 22.46 23.62
C ILE A 382 -1.46 22.41 25.13
N HIS A 383 -2.55 21.81 25.63
CA HIS A 383 -2.74 21.59 27.07
C HIS A 383 -1.64 20.72 27.68
N TYR A 384 -1.28 19.65 26.98
CA TYR A 384 -0.15 18.81 27.34
C TYR A 384 1.13 19.65 27.46
N ASN A 385 1.46 20.45 26.44
CA ASN A 385 2.70 21.23 26.39
C ASN A 385 2.71 22.36 27.43
N ALA A 386 1.59 23.07 27.61
CA ALA A 386 1.43 24.11 28.62
C ALA A 386 1.67 23.57 30.02
N TYR A 387 1.09 22.40 30.35
CA TYR A 387 1.35 21.75 31.63
C TYR A 387 2.83 21.44 31.85
N HIS A 388 3.50 20.81 30.88
CA HIS A 388 4.91 20.43 30.99
C HIS A 388 5.85 21.64 31.06
N THR A 389 5.48 22.74 30.40
CA THR A 389 6.33 23.94 30.34
C THR A 389 6.12 24.84 31.56
N TRP A 390 4.87 24.95 32.04
CA TRP A 390 4.50 26.00 33.00
C TRP A 390 4.03 25.47 34.35
N ARG A 391 3.52 24.25 34.47
CA ARG A 391 2.86 23.74 35.69
C ARG A 391 3.57 22.55 36.33
N GLU A 392 4.32 21.78 35.55
CA GLU A 392 5.00 20.59 36.05
C GLU A 392 5.94 20.92 37.22
N GLY A 393 5.79 20.19 38.33
CA GLY A 393 6.59 20.35 39.54
C GLY A 393 6.15 21.50 40.47
N LYS A 394 5.10 22.26 40.11
CA LYS A 394 4.53 23.33 40.96
C LYS A 394 3.33 22.83 41.75
N THR A 395 3.11 23.41 42.94
CA THR A 395 1.86 23.24 43.69
C THR A 395 0.76 24.12 43.09
N GLN A 396 -0.50 23.80 43.37
CA GLN A 396 -1.66 24.61 42.94
C GLN A 396 -1.48 26.09 43.32
N ALA A 397 -1.12 26.36 44.58
CA ALA A 397 -0.90 27.73 45.07
C ALA A 397 0.26 28.47 44.36
N GLN A 398 1.30 27.75 43.93
CA GLN A 398 2.41 28.34 43.17
C GLN A 398 2.00 28.70 41.75
N TRP A 399 1.12 27.90 41.14
CA TRP A 399 0.57 28.19 39.82
C TRP A 399 -0.44 29.34 39.89
N GLU A 400 -1.41 29.32 40.79
CA GLU A 400 -2.39 30.40 40.98
C GLU A 400 -1.73 31.75 41.33
N ALA A 401 -0.55 31.73 41.96
CA ALA A 401 0.22 32.95 42.22
C ALA A 401 0.95 33.50 40.99
N GLN A 402 1.05 32.73 39.90
CA GLN A 402 1.73 33.08 38.65
C GLN A 402 0.77 33.31 37.48
N ASP A 403 -0.50 32.98 37.65
CA ASP A 403 -1.59 32.99 36.68
C ASP A 403 -2.82 33.48 37.45
N ALA A 404 -2.93 34.81 37.60
CA ALA A 404 -3.84 35.42 38.58
C ALA A 404 -5.30 35.43 38.11
N ASP A 405 -5.53 35.44 36.80
CA ASP A 405 -6.85 35.35 36.19
C ASP A 405 -7.28 33.92 35.86
N LEU A 406 -6.39 32.94 36.04
CA LEU A 406 -6.62 31.50 35.97
C LEU A 406 -6.95 31.01 34.56
N ASP A 407 -6.39 31.65 33.54
CA ASP A 407 -6.64 31.36 32.13
C ASP A 407 -5.76 30.26 31.54
N GLY A 408 -4.76 29.84 32.34
CA GLY A 408 -3.85 28.77 32.04
C GLY A 408 -2.48 29.22 31.52
N ILE A 409 -2.23 30.50 31.34
CA ILE A 409 -0.95 31.08 30.93
C ILE A 409 -0.39 31.89 32.10
N PRO A 410 0.90 31.75 32.45
CA PRO A 410 1.49 32.62 33.46
C PRO A 410 1.48 34.10 33.04
N ASP A 411 1.00 35.02 33.89
CA ASP A 411 0.88 36.47 33.66
C ASP A 411 2.14 37.09 33.04
N SER A 412 3.31 36.61 33.47
CA SER A 412 4.62 37.09 33.00
C SER A 412 4.90 36.81 31.52
N LEU A 413 4.23 35.83 30.91
CA LEU A 413 4.43 35.38 29.53
C LEU A 413 3.42 35.99 28.56
N GLU A 414 2.22 36.32 29.05
CA GLU A 414 1.10 36.78 28.24
C GLU A 414 1.39 38.00 27.35
N PRO A 415 2.05 39.08 27.83
CA PRO A 415 2.35 40.22 26.97
C PRO A 415 3.24 39.85 25.77
N GLY A 416 4.12 38.85 25.92
CA GLY A 416 4.96 38.35 24.84
C GLY A 416 4.22 37.49 23.82
N MET A 417 2.99 37.06 24.14
CA MET A 417 2.11 36.26 23.30
C MET A 417 0.90 37.05 22.78
N GLU A 418 0.86 38.35 23.04
CA GLU A 418 -0.25 39.26 22.72
C GLU A 418 -1.54 38.96 23.50
N PHE A 419 -1.41 38.50 24.75
CA PHE A 419 -2.51 38.36 25.71
C PHE A 419 -2.43 39.44 26.81
N GLU A 420 -3.55 39.70 27.48
CA GLU A 420 -3.67 40.69 28.56
C GLU A 420 -3.69 40.00 29.92
N ALA A 421 -2.64 40.22 30.72
CA ALA A 421 -2.33 39.53 31.98
C ALA A 421 -3.35 39.61 33.15
N ASN A 422 -4.53 40.16 32.90
CA ASN A 422 -5.58 40.34 33.88
C ASN A 422 -6.96 40.01 33.31
N LYS A 423 -7.01 39.28 32.21
CA LYS A 423 -8.21 38.89 31.50
C LYS A 423 -8.17 37.40 31.22
N PHE A 424 -9.04 36.68 31.93
CA PHE A 424 -9.27 35.26 31.71
C PHE A 424 -9.41 34.86 30.22
N GLN A 425 -10.01 35.72 29.40
CA GLN A 425 -10.08 35.49 27.95
C GLN A 425 -9.87 36.84 27.24
N THR A 426 -8.64 37.12 26.82
CA THR A 426 -8.27 38.35 26.11
C THR A 426 -9.11 38.53 24.84
N TYR A 427 -9.23 37.47 24.05
CA TYR A 427 -9.91 37.50 22.76
C TYR A 427 -11.31 36.91 22.85
N TRP A 428 -12.32 37.74 22.54
CA TRP A 428 -13.74 37.39 22.52
C TRP A 428 -14.41 37.12 23.87
N GLY A 429 -13.75 37.41 24.99
CA GLY A 429 -14.32 37.20 26.34
C GLY A 429 -15.63 37.96 26.64
N TYR A 430 -15.87 39.09 25.95
CA TYR A 430 -17.12 39.85 26.06
C TYR A 430 -18.22 39.41 25.09
N ASP A 431 -17.93 38.49 24.18
CA ASP A 431 -18.89 38.05 23.19
C ASP A 431 -19.80 36.94 23.74
N PRO A 432 -21.14 37.08 23.68
CA PRO A 432 -22.07 36.09 24.22
C PRO A 432 -21.93 34.67 23.65
N GLU A 433 -21.54 34.53 22.38
CA GLU A 433 -21.42 33.23 21.70
C GLU A 433 -20.02 32.63 21.83
N TRP A 434 -19.00 33.47 21.98
CA TRP A 434 -17.59 33.08 21.91
C TRP A 434 -16.85 33.15 23.24
N LYS A 435 -17.46 33.69 24.31
CA LYS A 435 -16.91 33.61 25.69
C LYS A 435 -16.86 32.19 26.28
N LYS A 436 -17.40 31.20 25.55
CA LYS A 436 -17.46 29.79 25.97
C LYS A 436 -16.25 28.97 25.50
N ILE A 437 -15.34 29.56 24.73
CA ILE A 437 -14.15 28.85 24.23
C ILE A 437 -13.17 28.51 25.35
N GLY A 438 -13.23 29.22 26.49
CA GLY A 438 -12.33 29.03 27.62
C GLY A 438 -11.29 30.15 27.71
N GLY A 439 -10.27 29.94 28.54
CA GLY A 439 -9.23 30.94 28.77
C GLY A 439 -8.23 31.08 27.62
N ASP A 440 -7.20 31.92 27.76
CA ASP A 440 -6.27 32.14 26.66
C ASP A 440 -5.42 30.90 26.32
N GLU A 441 -5.24 29.95 27.26
CA GLU A 441 -4.68 28.62 26.96
C GLU A 441 -5.54 27.84 25.94
N GLU A 442 -6.87 27.86 26.10
CA GLU A 442 -7.80 27.23 25.14
C GLU A 442 -7.78 27.97 23.80
N PHE A 443 -7.58 29.29 23.81
CA PHE A 443 -7.39 30.05 22.59
C PHE A 443 -6.14 29.59 21.82
N LEU A 444 -5.02 29.35 22.52
CA LEU A 444 -3.81 28.75 21.91
C LEU A 444 -4.08 27.35 21.35
N ALA A 445 -4.91 26.56 22.02
CA ALA A 445 -5.28 25.23 21.57
C ALA A 445 -6.10 25.26 20.26
N TYR A 446 -7.05 26.19 20.12
CA TYR A 446 -7.75 26.42 18.84
C TYR A 446 -6.83 26.97 17.75
N GLU A 447 -5.89 27.85 18.10
CA GLU A 447 -4.90 28.38 17.16
C GLU A 447 -4.01 27.28 16.57
N ALA A 448 -3.63 26.28 17.38
CA ALA A 448 -2.86 25.12 16.92
C ALA A 448 -3.57 24.29 15.84
N MET A 449 -4.89 24.41 15.72
CA MET A 449 -5.70 23.75 14.71
C MET A 449 -5.77 24.53 13.39
N TYR A 450 -5.47 25.84 13.39
CA TYR A 450 -5.68 26.73 12.25
C TYR A 450 -4.93 26.29 10.98
N ASP A 451 -3.63 26.01 11.11
CA ASP A 451 -2.76 25.64 9.99
C ASP A 451 -3.00 24.21 9.49
N TYR A 452 -3.87 23.45 10.15
CA TYR A 452 -4.26 22.12 9.66
C TYR A 452 -4.99 22.22 8.33
N LYS A 453 -4.65 21.38 7.34
CA LYS A 453 -5.37 21.33 6.05
C LYS A 453 -6.28 20.10 6.03
N ASP A 454 -7.55 20.28 5.70
CA ASP A 454 -8.47 19.13 5.57
C ASP A 454 -7.97 18.23 4.45
N GLY A 455 -8.02 16.91 4.67
CA GLY A 455 -7.46 15.91 3.77
C GLY A 455 -5.94 15.68 3.90
N THR A 456 -5.27 16.29 4.88
CA THR A 456 -3.82 16.06 5.11
C THR A 456 -3.51 14.57 5.32
N TYR A 457 -4.43 13.83 5.94
CA TYR A 457 -4.22 12.42 6.30
C TYR A 457 -5.20 11.46 5.63
N ASP A 458 -5.87 11.89 4.55
CA ASP A 458 -6.82 11.06 3.81
C ASP A 458 -6.19 9.75 3.33
N GLU A 459 -4.91 9.75 2.93
CA GLU A 459 -4.22 8.53 2.48
C GLU A 459 -4.11 7.43 3.54
N TYR A 460 -4.40 7.74 4.80
CA TYR A 460 -4.37 6.80 5.91
C TYR A 460 -5.76 6.36 6.39
N ASP A 461 -6.85 6.99 5.91
CA ASP A 461 -8.20 6.69 6.39
C ASP A 461 -8.88 5.60 5.54
N TRP A 462 -8.59 4.34 5.88
CA TRP A 462 -9.14 3.16 5.23
C TRP A 462 -10.30 2.52 6.02
N GLY A 463 -10.92 3.28 6.92
CA GLY A 463 -12.12 2.86 7.63
C GLY A 463 -13.36 2.92 6.74
N LYS A 464 -14.30 1.99 6.98
CA LYS A 464 -15.68 2.09 6.51
C LYS A 464 -16.63 2.30 7.70
N PRO A 465 -17.35 3.44 7.77
CA PRO A 465 -17.22 4.63 6.91
C PRO A 465 -15.90 5.39 7.19
N GLY A 466 -15.47 6.26 6.27
CA GLY A 466 -14.19 7.00 6.35
C GLY A 466 -13.99 7.89 5.12
N LYS A 467 -12.94 8.72 5.08
CA LYS A 467 -12.68 9.65 3.96
C LYS A 467 -12.53 8.96 2.61
N ASN A 468 -11.89 7.79 2.59
CA ASN A 468 -11.78 6.98 1.35
C ASN A 468 -13.02 6.12 1.06
N TRP A 469 -14.03 6.15 1.94
CA TRP A 469 -15.33 5.49 1.78
C TRP A 469 -16.46 6.54 1.90
N PRO A 470 -16.68 7.36 0.86
CA PRO A 470 -17.78 8.33 0.82
C PRO A 470 -19.15 7.66 0.84
#